data_AF-A0A2V5SGL5-F1
#
_entry.id   AF-A0A2V5SGL5-F1
#
_cell.length_a   1.000
_cell.length_b   1.000
_cell.length_c   1.000
_cell.angle_alpha   90.00
_cell.angle_beta   90.00
_cell.angle_gamma   90.00
#
_symmetry.space_group_name_H-M   'P 1'
#
loop_
_entity.id
_entity.type
_entity.pdbx_description
1 polymer ?
#
loop_
_entity_poly.entity_id
_entity_poly.type
_entity_poly.pdbx_seq_one_letter_code
_entity_poly.pdbx_strand_id
1 'polypeptide(L)' 'MKQRWNRKDLLGLRELSAEEITFILETADAFKEVGTREIKKVPALRGKTLVNFFVEPSTRT' A
#
# COMPACT_ATOMS: atom_id res chain seq x y z
N MET A 1 15.83 1.00 -15.98
CA MET A 1 15.58 1.66 -14.67
C MET A 1 15.24 0.56 -13.67
N LYS A 2 15.90 0.53 -12.51
CA LYS A 2 15.62 -0.47 -11.47
C LYS A 2 14.23 -0.16 -10.89
N GLN A 3 13.33 -1.13 -10.84
CA GLN A 3 12.04 -0.99 -10.15
C GLN A 3 12.34 -0.74 -8.66
N ARG A 4 11.78 0.33 -8.07
CA ARG A 4 11.94 0.69 -6.65
C ARG A 4 11.21 -0.29 -5.70
N TRP A 5 10.34 -1.13 -6.25
CA TRP A 5 9.64 -2.21 -5.57
C TRP A 5 9.54 -3.43 -6.47
N ASN A 6 10.00 -4.60 -6.02
CA ASN A 6 9.91 -5.86 -6.77
C ASN A 6 9.34 -7.04 -5.95
N ARG A 7 8.81 -6.76 -4.74
CA ARG A 7 8.31 -7.78 -3.83
C ARG A 7 6.87 -8.14 -4.13
N LYS A 8 6.58 -9.44 -4.07
CA LYS A 8 5.22 -9.97 -4.10
C LYS A 8 4.52 -9.83 -2.75
N ASP A 9 5.22 -10.15 -1.67
CA ASP A 9 4.66 -10.24 -0.31
C ASP A 9 5.31 -9.22 0.63
N LEU A 10 4.53 -8.66 1.56
CA LEU A 10 4.98 -7.77 2.64
C LEU A 10 4.72 -8.44 3.99
N LEU A 11 5.71 -9.17 4.50
CA LEU A 11 5.61 -9.94 5.75
C LEU A 11 6.18 -9.21 6.97
N GLY A 12 7.03 -8.20 6.75
CA GLY A 12 7.65 -7.43 7.81
C GLY A 12 8.65 -6.42 7.27
N LEU A 13 9.15 -5.54 8.16
CA LEU A 13 10.03 -4.43 7.79
C LEU A 13 11.53 -4.81 7.77
N ARG A 14 11.93 -5.88 8.47
CA ARG A 14 13.35 -6.22 8.69
C ARG A 14 14.16 -6.39 7.41
N GLU A 15 13.54 -6.94 6.37
CA GLU A 15 14.22 -7.20 5.10
C GLU A 15 14.10 -6.05 4.11
N LEU A 16 13.29 -5.03 4.41
CA LEU A 16 13.13 -3.89 3.52
C LEU A 16 14.37 -3.02 3.58
N SER A 17 14.87 -2.65 2.41
CA SER A 17 15.87 -1.61 2.27
C SER A 17 15.27 -0.24 2.59
N ALA A 18 16.11 0.72 2.94
CA ALA A 18 15.68 2.10 3.16
C ALA A 18 15.01 2.70 1.92
N GLU A 19 15.46 2.33 0.71
CA GLU A 19 14.87 2.80 -0.54
C GLU A 19 13.44 2.29 -0.75
N GLU A 20 13.18 1.01 -0.44
CA GLU A 20 11.84 0.41 -0.50
C GLU A 20 10.87 1.04 0.51
N ILE A 21 11.35 1.31 1.73
CA ILE A 21 10.54 1.98 2.76
C ILE A 21 10.18 3.40 2.31
N THR A 22 11.17 4.18 1.87
CA THR A 22 10.96 5.54 1.39
C THR A 22 10.00 5.56 0.20
N PHE A 23 10.10 4.60 -0.72
CA PHE A 23 9.17 4.46 -1.83
C PHE A 23 7.71 4.27 -1.37
N ILE A 24 7.45 3.44 -0.35
CA ILE A 24 6.12 3.27 0.23
C ILE A 24 5.63 4.59 0.84
N LEU A 25 6.49 5.29 1.60
CA LEU A 25 6.13 6.55 2.27
C LEU A 25 5.80 7.67 1.29
N GLU A 26 6.61 7.84 0.24
CA GLU A 26 6.35 8.80 -0.84
C GLU A 26 5.02 8.49 -1.56
N THR A 27 4.78 7.20 -1.84
CA THR A 27 3.53 6.77 -2.47
C THR A 27 2.34 7.06 -1.56
N ALA A 28 2.46 6.80 -0.26
CA ALA A 28 1.41 7.05 0.72
C ALA A 28 1.08 8.55 0.84
N ASP A 29 2.09 9.44 0.79
CA ASP A 29 1.88 10.88 0.84
C ASP A 29 1.11 11.38 -0.39
N ALA A 30 1.48 10.92 -1.60
CA ALA A 30 0.75 11.21 -2.82
C ALA A 30 -0.71 10.69 -2.78
N PHE A 31 -0.94 9.53 -2.16
CA PHE A 31 -2.28 8.97 -2.00
C PHE A 31 -3.13 9.69 -0.95
N LYS A 32 -2.53 10.37 0.02
CA LYS A 32 -3.24 11.18 1.02
C LYS A 32 -4.08 12.26 0.35
N GLU A 33 -3.56 12.88 -0.72
CA GLU A 33 -4.29 13.85 -1.54
C GLU A 33 -5.47 13.24 -2.30
N VAL A 34 -5.49 11.93 -2.57
CA VAL A 34 -6.64 11.28 -3.19
C VAL A 34 -7.81 11.21 -2.21
N GLY A 35 -7.52 11.03 -0.92
CA GLY A 35 -8.53 10.95 0.14
C GLY A 35 -9.32 12.25 0.36
N THR A 36 -8.78 13.40 -0.07
CA THR A 36 -9.43 14.71 0.03
C THR A 36 -10.27 15.08 -1.19
N ARG A 37 -10.17 14.33 -2.29
CA ARG A 37 -10.95 14.57 -3.52
C ARG A 37 -12.40 14.14 -3.34
N GLU A 38 -13.32 14.76 -4.08
CA GLU A 38 -14.73 14.33 -4.13
C GLU A 38 -14.87 12.86 -4.55
N ILE A 39 -14.05 12.43 -5.51
CA ILE A 39 -13.97 11.04 -5.95
C ILE A 39 -12.72 10.40 -5.35
N LYS A 40 -12.92 9.66 -4.25
CA LYS A 40 -11.86 8.97 -3.49
C LYS A 40 -11.38 7.66 -4.13
N LYS A 41 -11.86 7.30 -5.33
CA LYS A 41 -11.58 6.02 -5.98
C LYS A 41 -10.62 6.19 -7.15
N VAL A 42 -9.48 5.51 -7.10
CA VAL A 42 -8.57 5.38 -8.25
C VAL A 42 -8.88 4.12 -9.06
N PRO A 43 -8.69 4.13 -10.38
CA PRO A 43 -9.00 2.97 -11.24
C PRO A 43 -8.02 1.80 -11.09
N ALA A 44 -6.88 1.99 -10.39
CA ALA A 44 -5.76 1.05 -10.36
C ALA A 44 -6.11 -0.38 -9.90
N LEU A 45 -7.13 -0.54 -9.06
CA LEU A 45 -7.56 -1.85 -8.52
C LEU A 45 -8.91 -2.32 -9.08
N ARG A 46 -9.41 -1.70 -10.17
CA ARG A 46 -10.71 -2.08 -10.75
C ARG A 46 -10.69 -3.54 -11.20
N GLY A 47 -11.67 -4.31 -10.75
CA GLY A 47 -11.77 -5.75 -11.05
C GLY A 47 -10.83 -6.63 -10.20
N LYS A 48 -10.23 -6.10 -9.13
CA LYS A 48 -9.46 -6.86 -8.15
C LYS A 48 -10.27 -7.05 -6.87
N THR A 49 -10.11 -8.22 -6.24
CA THR A 49 -10.70 -8.54 -4.93
C THR A 49 -9.59 -8.64 -3.90
N LEU A 50 -9.77 -7.96 -2.76
CA LEU A 50 -8.88 -8.04 -1.61
C LEU A 50 -9.58 -8.83 -0.50
N VAL A 51 -8.90 -9.83 0.06
CA VAL A 51 -9.40 -10.63 1.19
C VAL A 51 -8.61 -10.25 2.43
N ASN A 52 -9.29 -9.70 3.44
CA ASN A 52 -8.71 -9.42 4.75
C ASN A 52 -9.10 -10.55 5.70
N PHE A 53 -8.10 -11.29 6.19
CA PHE A 53 -8.29 -12.38 7.15
C PHE A 53 -7.81 -11.95 8.53
N PHE A 54 -8.69 -12.05 9.52
CA PHE A 54 -8.44 -11.70 10.90
C PHE A 54 -8.71 -12.91 11.79
N VAL A 55 -7.68 -13.47 12.41
CA VAL A 55 -7.83 -14.52 13.44
C VAL A 55 -8.43 -13.93 14.72
N GLU A 56 -8.07 -12.68 15.03
CA GLU A 56 -8.56 -11.91 16.16
C GLU A 56 -9.20 -10.60 15.67
N PRO A 57 -10.26 -10.09 16.33
CA PRO A 57 -10.90 -8.84 15.91
C PRO A 57 -9.95 -7.64 15.87
N SER A 58 -9.89 -6.94 14.74
CA SER A 58 -9.21 -5.65 14.59
C SER A 58 -10.07 -4.69 13.77
N THR A 59 -10.34 -3.50 14.32
CA THR A 59 -11.20 -2.48 13.69
C THR A 59 -10.44 -1.35 13.04
N ARG A 60 -9.13 -1.23 13.31
CA ARG A 60 -8.26 -0.17 12.77
C ARG A 60 -7.31 -0.65 11.67
N THR A 61 -7.08 -1.96 11.58
CA THR A 61 -6.28 -2.58 10.51
C THR A 61 -7.09 -2.66 9.23
#